data_AF-A0A2N6C9C1-F1
#
_entry.id   AF-A0A2N6C9C1-F1
#
_cell.length_a   1.000
_cell.length_b   1.000
_cell.length_c   1.000
_cell.angle_alpha   90.00
_cell.angle_beta   90.00
_cell.angle_gamma   90.00
#
_symmetry.space_group_name_H-M   'P 1'
#
loop_
_entity.id
_entity.type
_entity.pdbx_description
1 polymer ?
#
loop_
_entity_poly.entity_id
_entity_poly.type
_entity_poly.pdbx_seq_one_letter_code
_entity_poly.pdbx_strand_id
1 'polypeptide(L)'
;MKDIQSQRDHRRINIQKVGVKDITYPVMVLDKAKKLQRTVANFNMFVNLPHRFKGTHMSRFIEILNQFHGEFDIKNLRLILEEMKTRLEAESAHLEIEFPYFVKQKISHANAIGIGEYQCKMQGLLEDKYELVLQISVPIAVPLPMQNGAGLPRSPGLWGNAVISIQYRNFIWIEDVIQMVEEVIGQNRSITEQQNSESSPPTDQFSAKSILSVEEITKALGRKFSGNKDISRFSVTVENLCEGFKTFAVLDGPQEQLSTG
;
A
#
# COMPACT_ATOMS: atom_id res chain seq x y z
N MET A 1 -15.99 10.83 -38.87
CA MET A 1 -16.73 11.70 -37.92
C MET A 1 -15.71 12.63 -37.28
N LYS A 2 -15.91 13.96 -37.29
CA LYS A 2 -14.91 14.90 -36.75
C LYS A 2 -14.86 14.78 -35.23
N ASP A 3 -13.65 14.60 -34.72
CA ASP A 3 -13.36 14.53 -33.30
C ASP A 3 -13.56 15.92 -32.65
N ILE A 4 -14.59 16.07 -31.82
CA ILE A 4 -14.96 17.33 -31.17
C ILE A 4 -14.07 17.60 -29.95
N GLN A 5 -13.53 16.55 -29.32
CA GLN A 5 -12.77 16.65 -28.07
C GLN A 5 -11.33 17.10 -28.32
N SER A 6 -10.76 16.77 -29.48
CA SER A 6 -9.46 17.28 -29.93
C SER A 6 -9.48 18.71 -30.48
N GLN A 7 -10.62 19.39 -30.47
CA GLN A 7 -10.69 20.80 -30.91
C GLN A 7 -10.02 21.74 -29.90
N ARG A 8 -9.57 22.90 -30.39
CA ARG A 8 -8.98 23.96 -29.55
C ARG A 8 -9.98 24.50 -28.55
N ASP A 9 -9.59 24.53 -27.27
CA ASP A 9 -10.33 25.23 -26.22
C ASP A 9 -9.83 26.67 -26.10
N HIS A 10 -10.77 27.62 -26.11
CA HIS A 10 -10.49 29.05 -26.05
C HIS A 10 -10.56 29.60 -24.61
N ARG A 11 -10.99 28.77 -23.64
CA ARG A 11 -11.22 29.16 -22.24
C ARG A 11 -9.92 29.31 -21.44
N ARG A 12 -8.79 28.78 -21.93
CA ARG A 12 -7.45 28.85 -21.32
C ARG A 12 -7.37 28.34 -19.86
N ILE A 13 -8.24 27.39 -19.48
CA ILE A 13 -8.20 26.76 -18.16
C ILE A 13 -7.60 25.36 -18.32
N ASN A 14 -6.53 25.06 -17.60
CA ASN A 14 -5.93 23.73 -17.57
C ASN A 14 -6.72 22.83 -16.60
N ILE A 15 -7.03 21.60 -17.00
CA ILE A 15 -7.54 20.58 -16.08
C ILE A 15 -6.35 19.76 -15.58
N GLN A 16 -6.16 19.76 -14.26
CA GLN A 16 -5.02 19.09 -13.63
C GLN A 16 -5.05 17.58 -13.81
N LYS A 17 -6.23 16.95 -13.66
CA LYS A 17 -6.42 15.51 -13.84
C LYS A 17 -7.77 15.22 -14.48
N VAL A 18 -7.75 14.44 -15.55
CA VAL A 18 -8.94 13.88 -16.20
C VAL A 18 -8.67 12.44 -16.62
N GLY A 19 -9.67 11.59 -16.52
CA GLY A 19 -9.55 10.20 -16.91
C GLY A 19 -10.67 9.34 -16.35
N VAL A 20 -10.34 8.08 -16.05
CA VAL A 20 -11.27 7.03 -15.64
C VAL A 20 -10.84 6.47 -14.29
N LYS A 21 -11.81 6.08 -13.47
CA LYS A 21 -11.59 5.55 -12.13
C LYS A 21 -12.46 4.33 -11.89
N ASP A 22 -12.10 3.55 -10.88
CA ASP A 22 -12.83 2.39 -10.40
C ASP A 22 -13.03 1.30 -11.47
N ILE A 23 -12.02 1.06 -12.31
CA ILE A 23 -12.07 0.01 -13.34
C ILE A 23 -11.60 -1.31 -12.73
N THR A 24 -12.52 -2.26 -12.56
CA THR A 24 -12.19 -3.61 -12.09
C THR A 24 -11.67 -4.47 -13.25
N TYR A 25 -10.47 -5.02 -13.11
CA TYR A 25 -9.80 -5.76 -14.19
C TYR A 25 -8.91 -6.90 -13.66
N PRO A 26 -8.86 -8.07 -14.32
CA PRO A 26 -8.00 -9.18 -13.90
C PRO A 26 -6.52 -8.89 -14.18
N VAL A 27 -5.65 -9.22 -13.22
CA VAL A 27 -4.19 -9.03 -13.33
C VAL A 27 -3.42 -10.26 -12.86
N MET A 28 -2.14 -10.34 -13.23
CA MET A 28 -1.23 -11.40 -12.78
C MET A 28 -0.04 -10.79 -12.05
N VAL A 29 0.11 -11.10 -10.77
CA VAL A 29 1.21 -10.58 -9.94
C VAL A 29 2.26 -11.67 -9.76
N LEU A 30 3.54 -11.28 -9.79
CA LEU A 30 4.65 -12.18 -9.51
C LEU A 30 4.81 -12.40 -8.01
N ASP A 31 4.90 -13.67 -7.62
CA ASP A 31 5.26 -14.12 -6.28
C ASP A 31 6.76 -14.45 -6.23
N LYS A 32 7.41 -14.10 -5.11
CA LYS A 32 8.82 -14.39 -4.82
C LYS A 32 9.18 -15.87 -4.99
N ALA A 33 8.22 -16.78 -4.79
CA ALA A 33 8.35 -18.21 -5.08
C ALA A 33 8.39 -18.55 -6.59
N LYS A 34 8.52 -17.55 -7.47
CA LYS A 34 8.46 -17.65 -8.94
C LYS A 34 7.14 -18.23 -9.45
N LYS A 35 6.06 -17.96 -8.74
CA LYS A 35 4.69 -18.32 -9.15
C LYS A 35 3.95 -17.07 -9.63
N LEU A 36 2.94 -17.27 -10.46
CA LEU A 36 2.01 -16.21 -10.85
C LEU A 36 0.75 -16.34 -10.01
N GLN A 37 0.35 -15.22 -9.39
CA GLN A 37 -0.90 -15.10 -8.68
C GLN A 37 -1.89 -14.33 -9.55
N ARG A 38 -3.01 -14.97 -9.91
CA ARG A 38 -4.12 -14.32 -10.60
C ARG A 38 -5.00 -13.64 -9.55
N THR A 39 -5.21 -12.34 -9.70
CA THR A 39 -6.05 -11.54 -8.80
C THR A 39 -6.89 -10.55 -9.60
N VAL A 40 -7.78 -9.85 -8.93
CA VAL A 40 -8.59 -8.77 -9.51
C VAL A 40 -8.07 -7.46 -8.95
N ALA A 41 -7.80 -6.50 -9.83
CA ALA A 41 -7.32 -5.18 -9.45
C ALA A 41 -8.34 -4.09 -9.81
N ASN A 42 -8.30 -3.00 -9.06
CA ASN A 42 -8.97 -1.76 -9.36
C ASN A 42 -7.98 -0.77 -9.98
N PHE A 43 -8.35 -0.19 -11.11
CA PHE A 43 -7.52 0.74 -11.87
C PHE A 43 -8.10 2.15 -11.86
N ASN A 44 -7.23 3.11 -11.57
CA ASN A 44 -7.49 4.53 -11.74
C ASN A 44 -6.45 5.12 -12.69
N MET A 45 -6.90 5.72 -13.79
CA MET A 45 -6.04 6.21 -14.86
C MET A 45 -6.36 7.67 -15.15
N PHE A 46 -5.35 8.54 -15.08
CA PHE A 46 -5.52 9.98 -15.28
C PHE A 46 -4.39 10.56 -16.12
N VAL A 47 -4.67 11.65 -16.83
CA VAL A 47 -3.67 12.49 -17.48
C VAL A 47 -3.95 13.96 -17.18
N ASN A 48 -2.95 14.82 -17.34
CA ASN A 48 -3.23 16.25 -17.42
C ASN A 48 -3.85 16.58 -18.78
N LEU A 49 -4.75 17.57 -18.80
CA LEU A 49 -5.35 18.05 -20.05
C LEU A 49 -4.93 19.50 -20.28
N PRO A 50 -3.97 19.73 -21.20
CA PRO A 50 -3.56 21.07 -21.56
C PRO A 50 -4.74 21.86 -22.15
N HIS A 51 -4.84 23.14 -21.82
CA HIS A 51 -5.85 24.10 -22.32
C HIS A 51 -6.07 24.16 -23.84
N ARG A 52 -5.23 23.52 -24.65
CA ARG A 52 -5.37 23.46 -26.11
C ARG A 52 -6.38 22.40 -26.56
N PHE A 53 -6.88 21.55 -25.68
CA PHE A 53 -7.85 20.50 -26.00
C PHE A 53 -9.18 20.75 -25.28
N LYS A 54 -10.30 20.51 -25.96
CA LYS A 54 -11.65 20.61 -25.37
C LYS A 54 -12.00 19.43 -24.46
N GLY A 55 -11.33 18.28 -24.61
CA GLY A 55 -11.55 17.09 -23.78
C GLY A 55 -10.60 15.93 -24.11
N THR A 56 -10.52 14.94 -23.22
CA THR A 56 -9.86 13.66 -23.47
C THR A 56 -10.87 12.60 -23.91
N HIS A 57 -10.46 11.71 -24.81
CA HIS A 57 -11.27 10.56 -25.19
C HIS A 57 -11.22 9.50 -24.11
N MET A 58 -12.27 9.45 -23.30
CA MET A 58 -12.36 8.51 -22.19
C MET A 58 -12.24 7.05 -22.64
N SER A 59 -12.69 6.71 -23.86
CA SER A 59 -12.55 5.36 -24.41
C SER A 59 -11.10 4.94 -24.61
N ARG A 60 -10.19 5.89 -24.88
CA ARG A 60 -8.76 5.59 -25.12
C ARG A 60 -8.09 4.99 -23.90
N PHE A 61 -8.51 5.35 -22.68
CA PHE A 61 -7.98 4.70 -21.47
C PHE A 61 -8.32 3.21 -21.43
N ILE A 62 -9.56 2.86 -21.78
CA ILE A 62 -10.02 1.46 -21.82
C ILE A 62 -9.35 0.70 -22.96
N GLU A 63 -9.19 1.33 -24.12
CA GLU A 63 -8.46 0.75 -25.27
C GLU A 63 -7.01 0.44 -24.90
N ILE A 64 -6.32 1.36 -24.21
CA ILE A 64 -4.95 1.14 -23.73
C ILE A 64 -4.95 -0.01 -22.73
N LEU A 65 -5.81 0.00 -21.71
CA LEU A 65 -5.86 -1.07 -20.70
C LEU A 65 -6.08 -2.45 -21.34
N ASN A 66 -6.95 -2.55 -22.34
CA ASN A 66 -7.25 -3.79 -23.05
C ASN A 66 -6.09 -4.32 -23.91
N GLN A 67 -5.15 -3.48 -24.33
CA GLN A 67 -3.96 -3.95 -25.03
C GLN A 67 -3.00 -4.72 -24.14
N PHE A 68 -3.06 -4.47 -22.83
CA PHE A 68 -2.28 -5.18 -21.82
C PHE A 68 -3.09 -6.30 -21.14
N HIS A 69 -4.21 -6.73 -21.75
CA HIS A 69 -5.02 -7.84 -21.25
C HIS A 69 -4.19 -9.14 -21.17
N GLY A 70 -4.27 -9.84 -20.04
CA GLY A 70 -3.64 -11.15 -19.88
C GLY A 70 -2.12 -11.15 -19.65
N GLU A 71 -1.42 -10.03 -19.83
CA GLU A 71 0.01 -9.85 -19.54
C GLU A 71 0.25 -8.62 -18.65
N PHE A 72 -0.67 -8.34 -17.74
CA PHE A 72 -0.49 -7.29 -16.76
C PHE A 72 0.57 -7.73 -15.72
N ASP A 73 1.84 -7.72 -16.13
CA ASP A 73 3.01 -7.74 -15.25
C ASP A 73 3.22 -6.30 -14.79
N ILE A 74 3.46 -6.11 -13.49
CA ILE A 74 3.82 -4.82 -12.89
C ILE A 74 4.98 -4.14 -13.64
N LYS A 75 5.85 -4.92 -14.31
CA LYS A 75 6.91 -4.39 -15.17
C LYS A 75 6.41 -3.54 -16.33
N ASN A 76 5.18 -3.79 -16.80
CA ASN A 76 4.56 -3.07 -17.92
C ASN A 76 3.88 -1.77 -17.48
N LEU A 77 3.88 -1.44 -16.18
CA LEU A 77 3.26 -0.20 -15.66
C LEU A 77 3.82 1.05 -16.34
N ARG A 78 5.14 1.10 -16.54
CA ARG A 78 5.80 2.20 -17.24
C ARG A 78 5.35 2.30 -18.70
N LEU A 79 5.23 1.17 -19.40
CA LEU A 79 4.78 1.15 -20.80
C LEU A 79 3.34 1.65 -20.94
N ILE A 80 2.46 1.29 -20.00
CA ILE A 80 1.08 1.79 -19.99
C ILE A 80 1.06 3.31 -19.83
N LEU A 81 1.86 3.85 -18.91
CA LEU A 81 1.98 5.30 -18.72
C LEU A 81 2.53 6.02 -19.95
N GLU A 82 3.55 5.44 -20.60
CA GLU A 82 4.11 5.97 -21.86
C GLU A 82 3.07 5.98 -22.98
N GLU A 83 2.28 4.90 -23.10
CA GLU A 83 1.19 4.80 -24.09
C GLU A 83 0.05 5.79 -23.79
N MET A 84 -0.31 5.96 -22.52
CA MET A 84 -1.27 6.98 -22.07
C MET A 84 -0.81 8.38 -22.45
N LYS A 85 0.42 8.74 -22.10
CA LYS A 85 0.99 10.07 -22.39
C LYS A 85 1.00 10.35 -23.89
N THR A 86 1.40 9.35 -24.69
CA THR A 86 1.49 9.46 -26.15
C THR A 86 0.11 9.56 -26.82
N ARG A 87 -0.81 8.63 -26.54
CA ARG A 87 -2.13 8.57 -27.19
C ARG A 87 -3.09 9.68 -26.77
N LEU A 88 -2.92 10.21 -25.57
CA LEU A 88 -3.74 11.29 -25.04
C LEU A 88 -3.08 12.66 -25.18
N GLU A 89 -1.90 12.74 -25.81
CA GLU A 89 -1.14 13.98 -26.06
C GLU A 89 -0.95 14.85 -24.80
N ALA A 90 -0.67 14.18 -23.68
CA ALA A 90 -0.56 14.75 -22.35
C ALA A 90 0.91 15.00 -21.94
N GLU A 91 1.14 15.85 -20.95
CA GLU A 91 2.47 16.12 -20.39
C GLU A 91 2.77 15.20 -19.20
N SER A 92 1.73 14.77 -18.48
CA SER A 92 1.78 13.82 -17.38
C SER A 92 0.71 12.75 -17.48
N ALA A 93 1.07 11.54 -17.03
CA ALA A 93 0.17 10.41 -16.88
C ALA A 93 0.29 9.81 -15.46
N HIS A 94 -0.84 9.43 -14.90
CA HIS A 94 -0.96 8.80 -13.59
C HIS A 94 -1.73 7.50 -13.72
N LEU A 95 -1.22 6.45 -13.07
CA LEU A 95 -1.84 5.14 -13.02
C LEU A 95 -1.79 4.64 -11.58
N GLU A 96 -2.96 4.34 -11.02
CA GLU A 96 -3.07 3.67 -9.73
C GLU A 96 -3.71 2.31 -9.91
N ILE A 97 -3.16 1.31 -9.22
CA ILE A 97 -3.58 -0.08 -9.31
C ILE A 97 -3.67 -0.61 -7.90
N GLU A 98 -4.84 -1.04 -7.48
CA GLU A 98 -5.07 -1.62 -6.16
C GLU A 98 -5.50 -3.07 -6.29
N PHE A 99 -4.86 -3.98 -5.56
CA PHE A 99 -5.15 -5.41 -5.64
C PHE A 99 -4.86 -6.12 -4.31
N PRO A 100 -5.64 -7.16 -3.97
CA PRO A 100 -5.28 -8.05 -2.88
C PRO A 100 -4.11 -8.95 -3.30
N TYR A 101 -3.15 -9.07 -2.40
CA TYR A 101 -1.97 -9.92 -2.52
C TYR A 101 -1.98 -10.97 -1.42
N PHE A 102 -1.77 -12.24 -1.78
CA PHE A 102 -1.85 -13.34 -0.82
C PHE A 102 -0.48 -13.96 -0.57
N VAL A 103 -0.07 -13.99 0.70
CA VAL A 103 1.22 -14.58 1.13
C VAL A 103 0.96 -15.77 2.02
N LYS A 104 1.68 -16.87 1.78
CA LYS A 104 1.61 -18.05 2.66
C LYS A 104 2.32 -17.75 3.98
N GLN A 105 1.57 -17.65 5.07
CA GLN A 105 2.09 -17.46 6.41
C GLN A 105 2.60 -18.79 6.99
N LYS A 106 3.74 -18.73 7.68
CA LYS A 106 4.25 -19.84 8.49
C LYS A 106 3.56 -19.83 9.85
N ILE A 107 2.34 -20.34 9.91
CA ILE A 107 1.58 -20.35 11.17
C ILE A 107 2.10 -21.49 12.07
N SER A 108 2.37 -21.17 13.35
CA SER A 108 2.88 -22.12 14.35
C SER A 108 1.79 -23.02 14.96
N HIS A 109 0.51 -22.80 14.64
CA HIS A 109 -0.64 -23.54 15.18
C HIS A 109 -1.36 -24.33 14.08
N ALA A 110 -1.69 -25.59 14.38
CA ALA A 110 -2.07 -26.63 13.42
C ALA A 110 -3.37 -26.39 12.61
N ASN A 111 -4.21 -25.40 12.96
CA ASN A 111 -5.58 -25.25 12.42
C ASN A 111 -5.86 -23.91 11.72
N ALA A 112 -4.86 -23.06 11.48
CA ALA A 112 -5.10 -21.78 10.82
C ALA A 112 -4.91 -21.87 9.30
N ILE A 113 -5.76 -21.16 8.54
CA ILE A 113 -5.58 -20.96 7.10
C ILE A 113 -4.27 -20.18 6.93
N GLY A 114 -3.23 -20.87 6.46
CA GLY A 114 -1.86 -20.36 6.31
C GLY A 114 -1.68 -19.33 5.21
N ILE A 115 -2.68 -18.51 4.89
CA ILE A 115 -2.63 -17.51 3.82
C ILE A 115 -3.13 -16.19 4.38
N GLY A 116 -2.26 -15.18 4.38
CA GLY A 116 -2.60 -13.80 4.72
C GLY A 116 -2.99 -13.02 3.46
N GLU A 117 -4.01 -12.18 3.57
CA GLU A 117 -4.39 -11.19 2.56
C GLU A 117 -3.80 -9.83 2.94
N TYR A 118 -3.15 -9.17 1.98
CA TYR A 118 -2.57 -7.85 2.12
C TYR A 118 -3.03 -6.97 0.97
N GLN A 119 -3.55 -5.79 1.27
CA GLN A 119 -3.99 -4.86 0.23
C GLN A 119 -2.80 -4.08 -0.29
N CYS A 120 -2.51 -4.22 -1.58
CA CYS A 120 -1.40 -3.57 -2.25
C CYS A 120 -1.92 -2.50 -3.21
N LYS A 121 -1.27 -1.34 -3.23
CA LYS A 121 -1.54 -0.26 -4.17
C LYS A 121 -0.25 0.18 -4.84
N MET A 122 -0.24 0.24 -6.15
CA MET A 122 0.87 0.75 -6.94
C MET A 122 0.45 2.05 -7.60
N GLN A 123 1.26 3.08 -7.44
CA GLN A 123 1.02 4.40 -8.02
C GLN A 123 2.20 4.76 -8.90
N GLY A 124 1.97 4.78 -10.22
CA GLY A 124 2.94 5.27 -11.18
C GLY A 124 2.59 6.66 -11.67
N LEU A 125 3.61 7.51 -11.74
CA LEU A 125 3.54 8.84 -12.31
C LEU A 125 4.63 8.96 -13.38
N LEU A 126 4.23 9.40 -14.57
CA LEU A 126 5.15 9.73 -15.65
C LEU A 126 4.93 11.18 -16.06
N GLU A 127 5.87 12.04 -15.66
CA GLU A 127 5.99 13.41 -16.18
C GLU A 127 7.24 13.46 -17.08
N ASP A 128 8.27 14.22 -16.70
CA ASP A 128 9.62 14.14 -17.29
C ASP A 128 10.41 12.94 -16.74
N LYS A 129 10.08 12.53 -15.51
CA LYS A 129 10.66 11.37 -14.82
C LYS A 129 9.56 10.37 -14.48
N TYR A 130 9.96 9.11 -14.44
CA TYR A 130 9.10 8.03 -13.98
C TYR A 130 9.28 7.85 -12.47
N GLU A 131 8.17 7.95 -11.74
CA GLU A 131 8.10 7.70 -10.31
C GLU A 131 7.12 6.56 -10.04
N LEU A 132 7.51 5.65 -9.16
CA LEU A 132 6.68 4.52 -8.75
C LEU A 132 6.68 4.44 -7.22
N VAL A 133 5.49 4.45 -6.64
CA VAL A 133 5.26 4.24 -5.21
C VAL A 133 4.48 2.95 -5.02
N LEU A 134 5.03 2.05 -4.20
CA LEU A 134 4.37 0.83 -3.77
C LEU A 134 3.85 1.04 -2.35
N GLN A 135 2.54 0.92 -2.18
CA GLN A 135 1.86 1.00 -0.89
C GLN A 135 1.33 -0.39 -0.50
N ILE A 136 1.56 -0.80 0.73
CA ILE A 136 1.12 -2.09 1.27
C ILE A 136 0.41 -1.84 2.59
N SER A 137 -0.82 -2.35 2.73
CA SER A 137 -1.57 -2.35 3.98
C SER A 137 -1.43 -3.71 4.66
N VAL A 138 -0.76 -3.71 5.80
CA VAL A 138 -0.50 -4.91 6.61
C VAL A 138 -1.40 -4.90 7.85
N PRO A 139 -2.31 -5.88 7.99
CA PRO A 139 -3.16 -5.97 9.17
C PRO A 139 -2.35 -6.33 10.41
N ILE A 140 -2.56 -5.60 11.51
CA ILE A 140 -1.91 -5.80 12.80
C ILE A 140 -2.91 -6.51 13.72
N ALA A 141 -2.61 -7.74 14.15
CA ALA A 141 -3.41 -8.43 15.16
C ALA A 141 -2.98 -8.08 16.60
N VAL A 142 -3.93 -8.13 17.53
CA VAL A 142 -3.73 -7.90 18.97
C VAL A 142 -2.84 -8.99 19.58
N PRO A 143 -1.87 -8.67 20.46
CA PRO A 143 -1.22 -9.68 21.29
C PRO A 143 -2.25 -10.32 22.21
N LEU A 144 -2.50 -11.62 22.05
CA LEU A 144 -3.38 -12.34 22.95
C LEU A 144 -2.63 -12.52 24.28
N PRO A 145 -3.20 -12.12 25.43
CA PRO A 145 -2.64 -12.53 26.70
C PRO A 145 -2.66 -14.07 26.76
N MET A 146 -1.53 -14.69 27.14
CA MET A 146 -1.47 -16.13 27.36
C MET A 146 -2.52 -16.53 28.39
N GLN A 147 -3.51 -17.31 27.95
CA GLN A 147 -4.54 -17.86 28.84
C GLN A 147 -3.92 -19.04 29.60
N ASN A 148 -3.52 -18.83 30.85
CA ASN A 148 -3.44 -19.90 31.84
C ASN A 148 -4.83 -20.09 32.46
N GLY A 149 -5.80 -20.61 31.71
CA GLY A 149 -7.15 -20.82 32.24
C GLY A 149 -8.13 -21.42 31.25
N ALA A 150 -9.07 -22.21 31.78
CA ALA A 150 -10.10 -22.99 31.09
C ALA A 150 -11.20 -22.14 30.41
N GLY A 151 -10.83 -21.08 29.71
CA GLY A 151 -11.73 -20.22 28.93
C GLY A 151 -11.92 -20.71 27.50
N LEU A 152 -13.03 -20.30 26.88
CA LEU A 152 -13.25 -20.50 25.44
C LEU A 152 -12.15 -19.79 24.63
N PRO A 153 -11.65 -20.40 23.53
CA PRO A 153 -10.66 -19.77 22.67
C PRO A 153 -11.20 -18.43 22.15
N ARG A 154 -10.49 -17.35 22.46
CA ARG A 154 -10.78 -16.03 21.90
C ARG A 154 -10.09 -15.92 20.54
N SER A 155 -10.85 -15.61 19.51
CA SER A 155 -10.29 -15.27 18.20
C SER A 155 -9.55 -13.94 18.32
N PRO A 156 -8.27 -13.85 17.92
CA PRO A 156 -7.57 -12.58 17.90
C PRO A 156 -8.26 -11.65 16.88
N GLY A 157 -8.73 -10.50 17.35
CA GLY A 157 -9.19 -9.44 16.47
C GLY A 157 -8.03 -8.72 15.79
N LEU A 158 -8.34 -8.01 14.71
CA LEU A 158 -7.42 -7.01 14.16
C LEU A 158 -7.42 -5.78 15.08
N TRP A 159 -6.23 -5.38 15.50
CA TRP A 159 -5.99 -4.17 16.28
C TRP A 159 -5.99 -2.94 15.37
N GLY A 160 -5.32 -3.04 14.22
CA GLY A 160 -5.10 -1.90 13.35
C GLY A 160 -4.47 -2.31 12.02
N ASN A 161 -4.03 -1.32 11.25
CA ASN A 161 -3.35 -1.52 9.97
C ASN A 161 -2.07 -0.68 9.92
N ALA A 162 -0.99 -1.26 9.41
CA ALA A 162 0.20 -0.54 9.00
C ALA A 162 0.16 -0.33 7.49
N VAL A 163 -0.03 0.92 7.05
CA VAL A 163 0.05 1.32 5.65
C VAL A 163 1.45 1.84 5.38
N ILE A 164 2.16 1.18 4.47
CA ILE A 164 3.56 1.46 4.18
C ILE A 164 3.67 1.81 2.73
N SER A 165 4.08 3.03 2.43
CA SER A 165 4.36 3.49 1.07
C SER A 165 5.85 3.61 0.89
N ILE A 166 6.40 2.93 -0.11
CA ILE A 166 7.83 2.94 -0.42
C ILE A 166 8.07 3.34 -1.87
N GLN A 167 9.11 4.14 -2.06
CA GLN A 167 9.78 4.33 -3.33
C GLN A 167 11.13 3.63 -3.22
N TYR A 168 11.43 2.76 -4.18
CA TYR A 168 12.63 1.92 -4.15
C TYR A 168 13.56 2.25 -5.33
N ARG A 169 14.87 2.11 -5.09
CA ARG A 169 15.91 2.27 -6.13
C ARG A 169 16.14 0.95 -6.88
N ASN A 170 16.21 -0.13 -6.10
CA ASN A 170 16.34 -1.49 -6.59
C ASN A 170 15.01 -2.21 -6.37
N PHE A 171 14.70 -3.20 -7.20
CA PHE A 171 13.48 -3.98 -7.06
C PHE A 171 13.39 -4.66 -5.68
N ILE A 172 12.27 -4.48 -4.98
CA ILE A 172 11.97 -5.10 -3.68
C ILE A 172 10.68 -5.93 -3.83
N TRP A 173 10.67 -7.15 -3.29
CA TRP A 173 9.49 -8.00 -3.26
C TRP A 173 8.47 -7.52 -2.22
N ILE A 174 7.18 -7.62 -2.54
CA ILE A 174 6.08 -7.28 -1.61
C ILE A 174 6.21 -8.12 -0.33
N GLU A 175 6.58 -9.39 -0.47
CA GLU A 175 6.80 -10.34 0.63
C GLU A 175 7.92 -9.92 1.56
N ASP A 176 9.00 -9.32 1.03
CA ASP A 176 10.11 -8.84 1.86
C ASP A 176 9.67 -7.65 2.71
N VAL A 177 8.84 -6.76 2.15
CA VAL A 177 8.25 -5.66 2.90
C VAL A 177 7.30 -6.19 3.96
N ILE A 178 6.40 -7.10 3.62
CA ILE A 178 5.47 -7.72 4.58
C ILE A 178 6.25 -8.40 5.71
N GLN A 179 7.28 -9.18 5.39
CA GLN A 179 8.09 -9.86 6.39
C GLN A 179 8.78 -8.87 7.34
N MET A 180 9.36 -7.79 6.83
CA MET A 180 9.99 -6.76 7.68
C MET A 180 9.00 -6.17 8.68
N VAL A 181 7.74 -6.02 8.29
CA VAL A 181 6.67 -5.42 9.10
C VAL A 181 6.18 -6.42 10.14
N GLU A 182 5.94 -7.67 9.71
CA GLU A 182 5.55 -8.76 10.60
C GLU A 182 6.62 -9.06 11.65
N GLU A 183 7.91 -8.96 11.29
CA GLU A 183 9.02 -9.09 12.25
C GLU A 183 8.97 -8.02 13.34
N VAL A 184 8.75 -6.75 12.96
CA VAL A 184 8.67 -5.63 13.92
C VAL A 184 7.43 -5.77 14.80
N ILE A 185 6.28 -6.12 14.21
CA ILE A 185 5.05 -6.37 14.96
C ILE A 185 5.24 -7.55 15.92
N GLY A 186 5.85 -8.65 15.47
CA GLY A 186 6.13 -9.83 16.29
C GLY A 186 7.04 -9.54 17.48
N GLN A 187 8.11 -8.76 17.28
CA GLN A 187 9.02 -8.35 18.36
C GLN A 187 8.29 -7.50 19.41
N ASN A 188 7.47 -6.53 18.99
CA ASN A 188 6.70 -5.70 19.90
C ASN A 188 5.67 -6.51 20.71
N ARG A 189 5.12 -7.59 20.14
CA ARG A 189 4.26 -8.53 20.86
C ARG A 189 5.01 -9.26 21.97
N SER A 190 6.17 -9.86 21.67
CA SER A 190 6.95 -10.60 22.67
C SER A 190 7.43 -9.74 23.83
N ILE A 191 7.83 -8.48 23.57
CA ILE A 191 8.20 -7.53 24.63
C ILE A 191 7.01 -7.23 25.54
N THR A 192 5.82 -7.03 24.95
CA THR A 192 4.57 -6.79 25.68
C THR A 192 4.18 -7.98 26.56
N GLU A 193 4.34 -9.21 26.05
CA GLU A 193 4.03 -10.44 26.79
C GLU A 193 4.96 -10.64 27.99
N GLN A 194 6.26 -10.37 27.84
CA GLN A 194 7.22 -10.47 28.94
C GLN A 194 6.92 -9.47 30.08
N GLN A 195 6.62 -8.21 29.75
CA GLN A 195 6.27 -7.20 30.78
C GLN A 195 4.98 -7.54 31.55
N ASN A 196 4.03 -8.21 30.90
CA ASN A 196 2.80 -8.69 31.55
C ASN A 196 3.03 -9.86 32.51
N SER A 197 4.09 -10.67 32.32
CA SER A 197 4.42 -11.76 33.26
C SER A 197 5.04 -11.27 34.58
N GLU A 198 5.62 -10.06 34.60
CA GLU A 198 6.25 -9.48 35.78
C GLU A 198 5.33 -8.53 36.58
N SER A 199 4.20 -8.09 36.01
CA SER A 199 3.24 -7.20 36.68
C SER A 199 2.05 -7.99 37.26
N SER A 200 1.78 -7.80 38.56
CA SER A 200 0.66 -8.44 39.29
C SER A 200 -0.70 -8.20 38.63
N PRO A 201 -1.70 -9.09 38.79
CA PRO A 201 -2.93 -9.03 38.01
C PRO A 201 -3.70 -7.73 38.29
N PRO A 202 -4.15 -6.99 37.27
CA PRO A 202 -4.96 -5.79 37.46
C PRO A 202 -6.35 -6.20 37.96
N THR A 203 -6.76 -5.64 39.10
CA THR A 203 -8.05 -5.93 39.76
C THR A 203 -9.26 -5.29 39.06
N ASP A 204 -9.10 -4.55 37.96
CA ASP A 204 -10.22 -3.92 37.26
C ASP A 204 -10.33 -4.36 35.80
N GLN A 205 -11.49 -4.91 35.44
CA GLN A 205 -11.81 -5.54 34.14
C GLN A 205 -11.89 -4.56 32.95
N PHE A 206 -11.54 -3.29 33.12
CA PHE A 206 -11.70 -2.25 32.09
C PHE A 206 -10.43 -1.48 31.73
N SER A 207 -9.28 -1.79 32.33
CA SER A 207 -8.00 -1.15 31.99
C SER A 207 -7.00 -2.14 31.41
N ALA A 208 -7.39 -2.85 30.36
CA ALA A 208 -6.41 -3.42 29.42
C ALA A 208 -5.80 -2.24 28.65
N LYS A 209 -4.91 -1.49 29.31
CA LYS A 209 -4.11 -0.42 28.70
C LYS A 209 -3.51 -1.04 27.43
N SER A 210 -3.92 -0.60 26.25
CA SER A 210 -3.41 -1.14 25.00
C SER A 210 -1.92 -0.82 24.96
N ILE A 211 -1.06 -1.81 25.25
CA ILE A 211 0.40 -1.63 25.37
C ILE A 211 1.03 -1.36 23.99
N LEU A 212 0.31 -1.67 22.90
CA LEU A 212 0.69 -1.23 21.57
C LEU A 212 0.35 0.25 21.38
N SER A 213 1.38 1.09 21.34
CA SER A 213 1.27 2.48 20.92
C SER A 213 1.46 2.58 19.41
N VAL A 214 0.61 3.37 18.74
CA VAL A 214 0.75 3.65 17.30
C VAL A 214 2.12 4.31 17.02
N GLU A 215 2.59 5.16 17.94
CA GLU A 215 3.87 5.86 17.84
C GLU A 215 5.07 4.91 17.93
N GLU A 216 5.03 3.92 18.85
CA GLU A 216 6.13 2.96 19.01
C GLU A 216 6.27 2.05 17.79
N ILE A 217 5.15 1.55 17.26
CA ILE A 217 5.14 0.72 16.05
C ILE A 217 5.65 1.55 14.86
N THR A 218 5.13 2.77 14.67
CA THR A 218 5.58 3.66 13.59
C THR A 218 7.07 3.96 13.69
N LYS A 219 7.62 4.24 14.88
CA LYS A 219 9.06 4.47 15.08
C LYS A 219 9.88 3.21 14.81
N ALA A 220 9.43 2.04 15.26
CA ALA A 220 10.14 0.78 15.06
C ALA A 220 10.20 0.40 13.57
N LEU A 221 9.09 0.55 12.85
CA LEU A 221 9.02 0.37 11.40
C LEU A 221 9.92 1.39 10.68
N GLY A 222 9.83 2.67 11.06
CA GLY A 222 10.68 3.72 10.50
C GLY A 222 12.18 3.44 10.61
N ARG A 223 12.63 2.91 11.76
CA ARG A 223 14.04 2.49 11.96
C ARG A 223 14.43 1.32 11.05
N LYS A 224 13.56 0.32 10.90
CA LYS A 224 13.78 -0.84 10.04
C LYS A 224 13.90 -0.42 8.56
N PHE A 225 13.02 0.46 8.09
CA PHE A 225 13.04 0.96 6.71
C PHE A 225 14.20 1.91 6.44
N SER A 226 14.57 2.77 7.40
CA SER A 226 15.73 3.66 7.26
C SER A 226 17.06 2.91 7.12
N GLY A 227 17.16 1.71 7.67
CA GLY A 227 18.34 0.86 7.56
C GLY A 227 18.49 0.15 6.21
N ASN A 228 17.47 0.18 5.34
CA ASN A 228 17.46 -0.54 4.09
C ASN A 228 17.96 0.35 2.93
N LYS A 229 19.06 -0.06 2.28
CA LYS A 229 19.71 0.68 1.19
C LYS A 229 18.90 0.68 -0.12
N ASP A 230 17.96 -0.25 -0.27
CA ASP A 230 17.17 -0.39 -1.49
C ASP A 230 15.98 0.58 -1.54
N ILE A 231 15.64 1.22 -0.41
CA ILE A 231 14.53 2.17 -0.27
C ILE A 231 15.06 3.59 -0.42
N SER A 232 14.51 4.37 -1.36
CA SER A 232 14.87 5.79 -1.53
C SER A 232 14.06 6.71 -0.64
N ARG A 233 12.75 6.46 -0.52
CA ARG A 233 11.81 7.24 0.28
C ARG A 233 10.75 6.29 0.81
N PHE A 234 10.25 6.54 2.01
CA PHE A 234 9.16 5.78 2.59
C PHE A 234 8.24 6.66 3.43
N SER A 235 7.01 6.21 3.60
CA SER A 235 6.00 6.74 4.52
C SER A 235 5.41 5.54 5.25
N VAL A 236 5.44 5.56 6.57
CA VAL A 236 4.79 4.55 7.41
C VAL A 236 3.65 5.21 8.17
N THR A 237 2.44 4.71 7.97
CA THR A 237 1.25 5.13 8.71
C THR A 237 0.70 3.93 9.47
N VAL A 238 0.68 4.01 10.80
CA VAL A 238 0.02 3.00 11.63
C VAL A 238 -1.31 3.58 12.11
N GLU A 239 -2.40 2.88 11.84
CA GLU A 239 -3.75 3.23 12.29
C GLU A 239 -4.30 2.18 13.24
N ASN A 240 -4.95 2.61 14.32
CA ASN A 240 -5.70 1.76 15.24
C ASN A 240 -7.16 2.23 15.29
N LEU A 241 -8.09 1.28 15.16
CA LEU A 241 -9.52 1.55 15.16
C LEU A 241 -10.06 1.57 16.59
N CYS A 242 -10.56 2.73 17.02
CA CYS A 242 -11.15 2.92 18.34
C CYS A 242 -12.67 3.12 18.23
N GLU A 243 -13.36 3.31 19.36
CA GLU A 243 -14.81 3.56 19.39
C GLU A 243 -15.16 4.90 18.70
N GLY A 244 -15.54 4.82 17.42
CA GLY A 244 -16.02 5.96 16.64
C GLY A 244 -14.93 6.85 16.02
N PHE A 245 -13.65 6.56 16.24
CA PHE A 245 -12.52 7.30 15.64
C PHE A 245 -11.31 6.40 15.39
N LYS A 246 -10.34 6.90 14.61
CA LYS A 246 -9.05 6.25 14.40
C LYS A 246 -7.94 7.04 15.08
N THR A 247 -7.05 6.33 15.77
CA THR A 247 -5.76 6.91 16.18
C THR A 247 -4.73 6.54 15.12
N PHE A 248 -3.82 7.45 14.80
CA PHE A 248 -2.81 7.20 13.78
C PHE A 248 -1.49 7.90 14.07
N ALA A 249 -0.39 7.33 13.58
CA ALA A 249 0.94 7.95 13.59
C ALA A 249 1.61 7.75 12.23
N VAL A 250 2.11 8.85 11.65
CA VAL A 250 2.81 8.86 10.36
C VAL A 250 4.29 9.19 10.56
N LEU A 251 5.15 8.50 9.82
CA LEU A 251 6.57 8.80 9.75
C LEU A 251 7.06 8.68 8.31
N ASP A 252 7.52 9.81 7.78
CA ASP A 252 8.16 9.92 6.47
C ASP A 252 9.68 9.85 6.60
N GLY A 253 10.33 9.21 5.63
CA GLY A 253 11.78 9.14 5.51
C GLY A 253 12.28 9.12 4.07
N PRO A 254 13.56 9.42 3.81
CA PRO A 254 14.57 9.80 4.79
C PRO A 254 14.29 11.18 5.38
N GLN A 255 14.48 11.34 6.70
CA GLN A 255 14.55 12.67 7.29
C GLN A 255 15.76 13.34 6.66
N GLU A 256 15.55 14.33 5.79
CA GLU A 256 16.62 15.23 5.39
C GLU A 256 17.25 15.73 6.70
N GLN A 257 18.51 15.36 6.94
CA GLN A 257 19.31 16.06 7.93
C GLN A 257 19.31 17.51 7.44
N LEU A 258 18.48 18.35 8.04
CA LEU A 258 18.69 19.79 8.03
C LEU A 258 20.14 19.97 8.47
N SER A 259 20.99 20.24 7.50
CA SER A 259 22.33 20.74 7.71
C SER A 259 22.15 22.12 8.33
N THR A 260 22.02 22.15 9.66
CA THR A 260 22.35 23.34 10.43
C THR A 260 23.81 23.65 10.11
N GLY A 261 24.01 24.68 9.30
CA GLY A 261 25.30 25.32 9.08
C GLY A 261 25.81 26.06 10.30
#